data_AF-A0A066ZZT9-F1
#
_entry.id   AF-A0A066ZZT9-F1
#
_cell.length_a   1.000
_cell.length_b   1.000
_cell.length_c   1.000
_cell.angle_alpha   90.00
_cell.angle_beta   90.00
_cell.angle_gamma   90.00
#
_symmetry.space_group_name_H-M   'P 1'
#
loop_
_entity.id
_entity.type
_entity.pdbx_description
1 polymer ?
#
loop_
_entity_poly.entity_id
_entity_poly.type
_entity_poly.pdbx_seq_one_letter_code
_entity_poly.pdbx_strand_id
1 'polypeptide(L)'
;MEVINLLKQFVIAQRRAEAFATEQHLQLNNQTTINLIEYLVQQLEQYSNWRDQGVKSLLSFVILQTAYRHYVFADRLLNHCQKPEHAETFEEENLLPTLKQLAETLRFYDSIHIQSPIPENHLPSVQDLTNRLFAMLAVNFPSQLKDLEAHWAGSMTTLQKFARDEAPYEPVFSSTHRQFLGAVDKTQCIFAQTGKYWGADKWHDNLTFEQNVQRFAEGFFRFMTVSKKEKLKGYALRMPAYYSDTVDQLAQTVARFLTALNDIDPVHSDCLQQDIEADGWKMSWAGEPFFLTAFGTCYPLKHPRNPYGFDYTYFFFQPDFVLRHHPGLTDGKEQQSRERILQNFTRNEMAYSNQGKEKEVERFIRPMLAEEPAVRWWQYL
;
A
#
# COMPACT_ATOMS: atom_id res chain seq x y z
N MET A 1 22.57 8.60 30.12
CA MET A 1 22.20 8.60 28.69
C MET A 1 20.70 8.48 28.61
N GLU A 2 20.04 9.37 27.88
CA GLU A 2 18.60 9.26 27.63
C GLU A 2 18.33 8.03 26.75
N VAL A 3 17.43 7.16 27.20
CA VAL A 3 17.06 5.94 26.47
C VAL A 3 16.20 6.36 25.28
N ILE A 4 16.74 6.23 24.07
CA ILE A 4 16.01 6.57 22.84
C ILE A 4 14.88 5.55 22.66
N ASN A 5 13.64 6.02 22.54
CA ASN A 5 12.53 5.17 22.12
C ASN A 5 12.68 4.84 20.64
N LEU A 6 13.20 3.66 20.32
CA LEU A 6 13.53 3.26 18.95
C LEU A 6 12.30 3.10 18.04
N LEU A 7 11.13 2.73 18.59
CA LEU A 7 9.87 2.71 17.82
C LEU A 7 9.53 4.11 17.31
N LYS A 8 9.54 5.09 18.23
CA LYS A 8 9.27 6.49 17.90
C LYS A 8 10.34 7.04 16.95
N GLN A 9 11.60 6.70 17.20
CA GLN A 9 12.71 7.13 16.35
C GLN A 9 12.59 6.58 14.92
N PHE A 10 12.21 5.31 14.75
CA PHE A 10 11.98 4.72 13.43
C PHE A 10 10.92 5.49 12.63
N VAL A 11 9.76 5.76 13.24
CA VAL A 11 8.66 6.48 12.58
C VAL A 11 9.04 7.91 12.23
N ILE A 12 9.74 8.61 13.13
CA ILE A 12 10.22 9.98 12.87
C ILE A 12 11.28 9.97 11.76
N ALA A 13 12.25 9.06 11.84
CA ALA A 13 13.35 8.95 10.87
C ALA A 13 12.83 8.59 9.47
N GLN A 14 11.82 7.73 9.37
CA GLN A 14 11.16 7.38 8.11
C GLN A 14 10.54 8.63 7.44
N ARG A 15 9.83 9.45 8.22
CA ARG A 15 9.24 10.72 7.71
C ARG A 15 10.30 11.73 7.31
N ARG A 16 11.38 11.85 8.09
CA ARG A 16 12.51 12.74 7.80
C ARG A 16 13.27 12.30 6.54
N ALA A 17 13.48 10.99 6.37
CA ALA A 17 14.09 10.43 5.17
C ALA A 17 13.27 10.75 3.92
N GLU A 18 11.94 10.67 3.99
CA GLU A 18 11.10 11.05 2.86
C GLU A 18 11.11 12.54 2.58
N ALA A 19 11.00 13.38 3.62
CA ALA A 19 11.05 14.83 3.45
C ALA A 19 12.37 15.25 2.79
N PHE A 20 13.49 14.74 3.28
CA PHE A 20 14.82 14.98 2.72
C PHE A 20 14.92 14.48 1.27
N ALA A 21 14.49 13.24 0.99
CA ALA A 21 14.55 12.68 -0.34
C ALA A 21 13.66 13.43 -1.34
N THR A 22 12.51 13.93 -0.91
CA THR A 22 11.63 14.76 -1.75
C THR A 22 12.29 16.10 -2.07
N GLU A 23 12.81 16.79 -1.05
CA GLU A 23 13.44 18.11 -1.20
C GLU A 23 14.68 18.05 -2.11
N GLN A 24 15.45 16.96 -2.02
CA GLN A 24 16.70 16.80 -2.76
C GLN A 24 16.55 15.98 -4.06
N HIS A 25 15.34 15.55 -4.43
CA HIS A 25 15.08 14.64 -5.56
C HIS A 25 15.90 13.33 -5.49
N LEU A 26 15.98 12.72 -4.30
CA LEU A 26 16.74 11.50 -4.00
C LEU A 26 15.86 10.28 -3.67
N GLN A 27 14.56 10.35 -3.97
CA GLN A 27 13.65 9.21 -3.75
C GLN A 27 14.16 7.97 -4.47
N LEU A 28 13.98 6.80 -3.88
CA LEU A 28 14.41 5.52 -4.48
C LEU A 28 13.20 4.79 -5.08
N ASN A 29 13.43 3.94 -6.10
CA ASN A 29 12.46 2.91 -6.53
C ASN A 29 13.06 1.51 -6.24
N ASN A 30 12.40 0.40 -6.57
CA ASN A 30 12.94 -0.93 -6.25
C ASN A 30 14.32 -1.13 -6.89
N GLN A 31 14.43 -0.85 -8.19
CA GLN A 31 15.66 -1.00 -8.94
C GLN A 31 16.82 -0.16 -8.38
N THR A 32 16.58 1.12 -8.07
CA THR A 32 17.65 1.97 -7.55
C THR A 32 18.01 1.65 -6.10
N THR A 33 17.05 1.19 -5.29
CA THR A 33 17.34 0.61 -3.97
C THR A 33 18.23 -0.63 -4.10
N ILE A 34 17.95 -1.54 -5.05
CA ILE A 34 18.78 -2.73 -5.30
C ILE A 34 20.20 -2.32 -5.68
N ASN A 35 20.36 -1.39 -6.63
CA ASN A 35 21.67 -0.91 -7.07
C ASN A 35 22.47 -0.28 -5.92
N LEU A 36 21.80 0.49 -5.04
CA LEU A 36 22.44 1.08 -3.87
C LEU A 36 22.82 0.02 -2.81
N ILE A 37 21.99 -1.01 -2.63
CA ILE A 37 22.33 -2.16 -1.78
C ILE A 37 23.55 -2.90 -2.34
N GLU A 38 23.60 -3.17 -3.65
CA GLU A 38 24.74 -3.84 -4.29
C GLU A 38 26.03 -3.03 -4.14
N TYR A 39 25.95 -1.71 -4.29
CA TYR A 39 27.06 -0.81 -3.98
C TYR A 39 27.50 -0.94 -2.52
N LEU A 40 26.57 -0.95 -1.56
CA LEU A 40 26.86 -1.12 -0.13
C LEU A 40 27.50 -2.49 0.16
N VAL A 41 26.97 -3.56 -0.42
CA VAL A 41 27.52 -4.93 -0.32
C VAL A 41 28.98 -4.93 -0.77
N GLN A 42 29.29 -4.33 -1.92
CA GLN A 42 30.66 -4.24 -2.41
C GLN A 42 31.56 -3.44 -1.46
N GLN A 43 31.10 -2.31 -0.92
CA GLN A 43 31.88 -1.51 0.04
C GLN A 43 32.17 -2.27 1.34
N LEU A 44 31.21 -3.06 1.82
CA LEU A 44 31.33 -3.86 3.03
C LEU A 44 32.28 -5.05 2.84
N GLU A 45 32.20 -5.75 1.71
CA GLU A 45 33.04 -6.93 1.41
C GLU A 45 34.49 -6.58 1.11
N GLN A 46 34.74 -5.51 0.35
CA GLN A 46 36.09 -5.22 -0.16
C GLN A 46 36.98 -4.49 0.84
N TYR A 47 36.40 -3.68 1.73
CA TYR A 47 37.17 -2.73 2.53
C TYR A 47 36.92 -2.84 4.03
N SER A 48 36.01 -3.73 4.47
CA SER A 48 35.53 -3.78 5.86
C SER A 48 35.10 -2.38 6.36
N ASN A 49 34.56 -1.56 5.45
CA ASN A 49 34.28 -0.14 5.65
C ASN A 49 32.97 0.12 6.41
N TRP A 50 32.44 -0.85 7.16
CA TRP A 50 31.18 -0.67 7.89
C TRP A 50 31.28 0.46 8.94
N ARG A 51 32.50 0.79 9.41
CA ARG A 51 32.75 1.93 10.30
C ARG A 51 32.86 3.28 9.58
N ASP A 52 32.94 3.30 8.25
CA ASP A 52 32.96 4.52 7.46
C ASP A 52 31.64 5.29 7.60
N GLN A 53 31.74 6.61 7.71
CA GLN A 53 30.56 7.44 7.92
C GLN A 53 29.66 7.50 6.68
N GLY A 54 30.25 7.51 5.48
CA GLY A 54 29.50 7.48 4.22
C GLY A 54 28.70 6.19 4.07
N VAL A 55 29.30 5.04 4.38
CA VAL A 55 28.61 3.74 4.36
C VAL A 55 27.41 3.73 5.32
N LYS A 56 27.55 4.23 6.55
CA LYS A 56 26.44 4.33 7.52
C LYS A 56 25.34 5.28 7.05
N SER A 57 25.72 6.41 6.46
CA SER A 57 24.77 7.36 5.87
C SER A 57 23.93 6.70 4.80
N LEU A 58 24.56 6.04 3.82
CA LEU A 58 23.88 5.35 2.74
C LEU A 58 23.00 4.18 3.25
N LEU A 59 23.51 3.38 4.20
CA LEU A 59 22.75 2.30 4.81
C LEU A 59 21.48 2.83 5.50
N SER A 60 21.60 3.86 6.33
CA SER A 60 20.46 4.46 7.01
C SER A 60 19.43 5.05 6.02
N PHE A 61 19.91 5.65 4.93
CA PHE A 61 19.05 6.17 3.86
C PHE A 61 18.26 5.05 3.18
N VAL A 62 18.93 3.97 2.76
CA VAL A 62 18.28 2.78 2.15
C VAL A 62 17.20 2.21 3.06
N ILE A 63 17.53 2.00 4.34
CA ILE A 63 16.58 1.42 5.32
C ILE A 63 15.33 2.30 5.42
N LEU A 64 15.50 3.61 5.59
CA LEU A 64 14.40 4.50 5.90
C LEU A 64 13.56 4.88 4.66
N GLN A 65 14.18 5.00 3.49
CA GLN A 65 13.46 5.14 2.22
C GLN A 65 12.68 3.87 1.87
N THR A 66 13.28 2.69 2.08
CA THR A 66 12.56 1.40 1.90
C THR A 66 11.42 1.28 2.89
N ALA A 67 11.64 1.68 4.16
CA ALA A 67 10.61 1.70 5.17
C ALA A 67 9.42 2.57 4.76
N TYR A 68 9.68 3.79 4.28
CA TYR A 68 8.65 4.71 3.82
C TYR A 68 7.82 4.09 2.69
N ARG A 69 8.49 3.59 1.64
CA ARG A 69 7.82 3.09 0.43
C ARG A 69 7.01 1.82 0.63
N HIS A 70 7.45 0.95 1.53
CA HIS A 70 6.76 -0.31 1.80
C HIS A 70 5.88 -0.24 3.06
N TYR A 71 5.60 0.97 3.56
CA TYR A 71 4.79 1.18 4.76
C TYR A 71 5.25 0.32 5.94
N VAL A 72 6.56 0.21 6.15
CA VAL A 72 7.08 -0.62 7.22
C VAL A 72 6.65 -0.02 8.56
N PHE A 73 5.93 -0.81 9.36
CA PHE A 73 5.59 -0.42 10.73
C PHE A 73 6.75 -0.73 11.66
N ALA A 74 6.99 0.12 12.65
CA ALA A 74 7.99 -0.14 13.67
C ALA A 74 7.61 -1.40 14.47
N ASP A 75 8.49 -2.38 14.50
CA ASP A 75 8.26 -3.65 15.20
C ASP A 75 8.62 -3.55 16.70
N ARG A 76 7.84 -4.20 17.55
CA ARG A 76 8.07 -4.22 19.02
C ARG A 76 9.46 -4.72 19.40
N LEU A 77 10.12 -5.53 18.56
CA LEU A 77 11.50 -5.95 18.74
C LEU A 77 12.46 -4.75 18.93
N LEU A 78 12.15 -3.59 18.33
CA LEU A 78 12.96 -2.38 18.47
C LEU A 78 13.05 -1.90 19.94
N ASN A 79 12.07 -2.21 20.78
CA ASN A 79 12.13 -1.87 22.21
C ASN A 79 13.18 -2.67 23.00
N HIS A 80 13.67 -3.77 22.43
CA HIS A 80 14.49 -4.75 23.13
C HIS A 80 15.81 -5.03 22.42
N CYS A 81 15.97 -4.62 21.16
CA CYS A 81 17.16 -4.92 20.36
C CYS A 81 18.49 -4.44 20.97
N GLN A 82 18.49 -3.39 21.80
CA GLN A 82 19.67 -2.88 22.50
C GLN A 82 19.97 -3.58 23.84
N LYS A 83 19.11 -4.50 24.28
CA LYS A 83 19.37 -5.25 25.51
C LYS A 83 20.42 -6.34 25.28
N PRO A 84 21.29 -6.64 26.26
CA PRO A 84 22.36 -7.64 26.10
C PRO A 84 21.87 -9.00 25.61
N GLU A 85 20.71 -9.47 26.09
CA GLU A 85 20.11 -10.75 25.70
C GLU A 85 19.68 -10.85 24.23
N HIS A 86 19.64 -9.72 23.52
CA HIS A 86 19.28 -9.65 22.10
C HIS A 86 20.42 -9.16 21.20
N ALA A 87 21.55 -8.76 21.79
CA ALA A 87 22.66 -8.17 21.05
C ALA A 87 23.19 -9.11 19.95
N GLU A 88 23.31 -10.40 20.24
CA GLU A 88 23.79 -11.44 19.31
C GLU A 88 22.91 -11.54 18.04
N THR A 89 21.62 -11.24 18.14
CA THR A 89 20.67 -11.32 16.99
C THR A 89 20.88 -10.19 15.98
N PHE A 90 21.47 -9.07 16.42
CA PHE A 90 21.66 -7.84 15.65
C PHE A 90 23.14 -7.51 15.46
N GLU A 91 24.00 -8.51 15.58
CA GLU A 91 25.43 -8.39 15.30
C GLU A 91 25.70 -8.00 13.85
N GLU A 92 26.84 -7.36 13.67
CA GLU A 92 27.35 -6.88 12.40
C GLU A 92 27.42 -7.98 11.33
N GLU A 93 27.77 -9.22 11.71
CA GLU A 93 27.90 -10.37 10.80
C GLU A 93 26.59 -10.67 10.05
N ASN A 94 25.45 -10.29 10.62
CA ASN A 94 24.13 -10.48 10.03
C ASN A 94 23.73 -9.35 9.06
N LEU A 95 24.44 -8.22 9.02
CA LEU A 95 24.11 -7.07 8.18
C LEU A 95 24.16 -7.43 6.69
N LEU A 96 25.28 -8.02 6.26
CA LEU A 96 25.52 -8.33 4.85
C LEU A 96 24.52 -9.38 4.29
N PRO A 97 24.26 -10.51 4.97
CA PRO A 97 23.20 -11.43 4.56
C PRO A 97 21.82 -10.77 4.50
N THR A 98 21.48 -9.92 5.48
CA THR A 98 20.16 -9.26 5.53
C THR A 98 19.99 -8.24 4.39
N LEU A 99 21.04 -7.50 4.05
CA LEU A 99 21.05 -6.60 2.88
C LEU A 99 20.85 -7.37 1.57
N LYS A 100 21.57 -8.48 1.39
CA LYS A 100 21.42 -9.34 0.19
C LYS A 100 20.00 -9.90 0.07
N GLN A 101 19.42 -10.38 1.18
CA GLN A 101 18.03 -10.83 1.22
C GLN A 101 17.05 -9.70 0.88
N LEU A 102 17.29 -8.47 1.34
CA LEU A 102 16.44 -7.33 0.97
C LEU A 102 16.51 -7.05 -0.54
N ALA A 103 17.71 -7.05 -1.12
CA ALA A 103 17.86 -6.90 -2.57
C ALA A 103 17.15 -8.03 -3.34
N GLU A 104 17.27 -9.28 -2.90
CA GLU A 104 16.57 -10.43 -3.50
C GLU A 104 15.05 -10.29 -3.42
N THR A 105 14.49 -9.92 -2.25
CA THR A 105 13.06 -9.66 -2.09
C THR A 105 12.58 -8.53 -3.00
N LEU A 106 13.35 -7.44 -3.11
CA LEU A 106 13.00 -6.32 -3.98
C LEU A 106 13.08 -6.69 -5.46
N ARG A 107 14.07 -7.50 -5.88
CA ARG A 107 14.17 -8.03 -7.25
C ARG A 107 12.96 -8.88 -7.59
N PHE A 108 12.57 -9.77 -6.69
CA PHE A 108 11.34 -10.55 -6.85
C PHE A 108 10.12 -9.63 -6.98
N TYR A 109 9.99 -8.57 -6.16
CA TYR A 109 8.86 -7.64 -6.26
C TYR A 109 8.83 -6.82 -7.54
N ASP A 110 9.98 -6.58 -8.16
CA ASP A 110 10.11 -5.85 -9.42
C ASP A 110 9.86 -6.75 -10.64
N SER A 111 10.15 -8.06 -10.52
CA SER A 111 9.94 -9.04 -11.59
C SER A 111 8.50 -9.58 -11.68
N ILE A 112 7.57 -9.08 -10.87
CA ILE A 112 6.18 -9.56 -10.89
C ILE A 112 5.46 -9.01 -12.11
N HIS A 113 5.00 -9.93 -12.96
CA HIS A 113 4.13 -9.67 -14.09
C HIS A 113 2.90 -10.58 -14.01
N ILE A 114 1.81 -10.18 -14.68
CA ILE A 114 0.56 -10.95 -14.71
C ILE A 114 0.85 -12.37 -15.22
N GLN A 115 0.51 -13.36 -14.40
CA GLN A 115 0.63 -14.78 -14.70
C GLN A 115 -0.35 -15.57 -13.83
N SER A 116 -0.53 -16.85 -14.15
CA SER A 116 -1.38 -17.76 -13.39
C SER A 116 -0.60 -19.04 -13.07
N PRO A 117 -0.50 -19.46 -11.79
CA PRO A 117 -1.04 -18.81 -10.59
C PRO A 117 -0.24 -17.58 -10.15
N ILE A 118 -0.73 -16.86 -9.11
CA ILE A 118 0.07 -15.84 -8.41
C ILE A 118 1.38 -16.50 -7.91
N PRO A 119 2.56 -15.90 -8.19
CA PRO A 119 3.83 -16.51 -7.81
C PRO A 119 4.01 -16.49 -6.29
N GLU A 120 4.32 -17.65 -5.72
CA GLU A 120 4.73 -17.79 -4.32
C GLU A 120 6.26 -17.70 -4.18
N ASN A 121 6.74 -17.22 -3.02
CA ASN A 121 8.16 -17.18 -2.69
C ASN A 121 8.38 -17.39 -1.20
N HIS A 122 9.55 -17.91 -0.84
CA HIS A 122 9.97 -18.11 0.56
C HIS A 122 10.87 -16.99 1.08
N LEU A 123 11.03 -15.91 0.32
CA LEU A 123 11.88 -14.79 0.74
C LEU A 123 11.29 -14.15 2.02
N PRO A 124 12.07 -13.44 2.84
CA PRO A 124 11.51 -12.67 3.95
C PRO A 124 10.69 -11.46 3.46
N SER A 125 9.85 -10.88 4.32
CA SER A 125 9.10 -9.66 3.98
C SER A 125 10.01 -8.42 4.05
N VAL A 126 9.70 -7.39 3.27
CA VAL A 126 10.38 -6.09 3.35
C VAL A 126 10.16 -5.48 4.74
N GLN A 127 8.96 -5.65 5.30
CA GLN A 127 8.63 -5.30 6.69
C GLN A 127 9.64 -5.86 7.70
N ASP A 128 9.95 -7.16 7.64
CA ASP A 128 10.82 -7.81 8.61
C ASP A 128 12.29 -7.44 8.39
N LEU A 129 12.76 -7.49 7.14
CA LEU A 129 14.15 -7.17 6.78
C LEU A 129 14.50 -5.72 7.13
N THR A 130 13.59 -4.78 6.86
CA THR A 130 13.82 -3.36 7.14
C THR A 130 13.87 -3.06 8.64
N ASN A 131 12.99 -3.67 9.44
CA ASN A 131 13.05 -3.54 10.90
C ASN A 131 14.34 -4.16 11.46
N ARG A 132 14.76 -5.33 10.94
CA ARG A 132 16.00 -5.99 11.35
C ARG A 132 17.22 -5.14 11.02
N LEU A 133 17.31 -4.58 9.81
CA LEU A 133 18.39 -3.67 9.43
C LEU A 133 18.42 -2.40 10.28
N PHE A 134 17.25 -1.83 10.60
CA PHE A 134 17.19 -0.67 11.50
C PHE A 134 17.65 -1.02 12.93
N ALA A 135 17.28 -2.19 13.43
CA ALA A 135 17.76 -2.68 14.73
C ALA A 135 19.29 -2.83 14.74
N MET A 136 19.88 -3.41 13.70
CA MET A 136 21.34 -3.49 13.53
C MET A 136 21.99 -2.11 13.52
N LEU A 137 21.39 -1.14 12.82
CA LEU A 137 21.87 0.25 12.82
C LEU A 137 21.81 0.86 14.24
N ALA A 138 20.72 0.63 14.97
CA ALA A 138 20.52 1.17 16.32
C ALA A 138 21.45 0.55 17.38
N VAL A 139 21.77 -0.74 17.25
CA VAL A 139 22.67 -1.47 18.15
C VAL A 139 24.12 -1.08 17.89
N ASN A 140 24.55 -1.12 16.63
CA ASN A 140 25.96 -0.96 16.28
C ASN A 140 26.36 0.51 16.11
N PHE A 141 25.41 1.40 15.78
CA PHE A 141 25.68 2.80 15.45
C PHE A 141 24.63 3.78 16.03
N PRO A 142 24.39 3.79 17.35
CA PRO A 142 23.35 4.62 17.95
C PRO A 142 23.55 6.13 17.70
N SER A 143 24.78 6.60 17.46
CA SER A 143 25.06 8.00 17.10
C SER A 143 24.49 8.39 15.73
N GLN A 144 24.42 7.45 14.78
CA GLN A 144 23.89 7.68 13.43
C GLN A 144 22.43 8.16 13.47
N LEU A 145 21.66 7.71 14.46
CA LEU A 145 20.24 8.03 14.57
C LEU A 145 19.97 9.47 15.02
N LYS A 146 20.97 10.21 15.50
CA LYS A 146 20.78 11.55 16.07
C LYS A 146 20.71 12.64 15.01
N ASP A 147 21.48 12.51 13.93
CA ASP A 147 21.65 13.56 12.92
C ASP A 147 21.66 12.99 11.49
N LEU A 148 20.58 12.29 11.14
CA LEU A 148 20.45 11.57 9.88
C LEU A 148 20.62 12.47 8.65
N GLU A 149 20.00 13.66 8.64
CA GLU A 149 20.06 14.58 7.50
C GLU A 149 21.46 15.13 7.27
N ALA A 150 22.21 15.52 8.31
CA ALA A 150 23.59 15.96 8.13
C ALA A 150 24.46 14.82 7.58
N HIS A 151 24.21 13.59 8.04
CA HIS A 151 24.88 12.41 7.54
C HIS A 151 24.56 12.13 6.06
N TRP A 152 23.31 12.30 5.63
CA TRP A 152 22.91 12.14 4.22
C TRP A 152 23.42 13.28 3.34
N ALA A 153 23.45 14.52 3.84
CA ALA A 153 24.02 15.67 3.14
C ALA A 153 25.49 15.41 2.76
N GLY A 154 26.26 14.79 3.65
CA GLY A 154 27.64 14.37 3.37
C GLY A 154 27.78 13.25 2.32
N SER A 155 26.68 12.58 1.94
CA SER A 155 26.66 11.49 0.96
C SER A 155 25.88 11.82 -0.32
N MET A 156 25.50 13.09 -0.53
CA MET A 156 24.64 13.53 -1.63
C MET A 156 25.13 13.08 -3.01
N THR A 157 26.41 13.29 -3.32
CA THR A 157 26.97 12.95 -4.63
C THR A 157 26.82 11.47 -4.96
N THR A 158 26.87 10.59 -3.95
CA THR A 158 26.62 9.16 -4.14
C THR A 158 25.12 8.89 -4.26
N LEU A 159 24.29 9.44 -3.37
CA LEU A 159 22.84 9.26 -3.41
C LEU A 159 22.21 9.71 -4.74
N GLN A 160 22.68 10.81 -5.32
CA GLN A 160 22.20 11.31 -6.62
C GLN A 160 22.37 10.30 -7.75
N LYS A 161 23.39 9.44 -7.70
CA LYS A 161 23.62 8.38 -8.71
C LYS A 161 22.57 7.26 -8.64
N PHE A 162 21.88 7.16 -7.50
CA PHE A 162 20.87 6.14 -7.24
C PHE A 162 19.48 6.75 -7.06
N ALA A 163 19.29 8.03 -7.34
CA ALA A 163 17.96 8.63 -7.37
C ALA A 163 17.10 7.93 -8.44
N ARG A 164 15.82 7.71 -8.15
CA ARG A 164 14.89 7.11 -9.11
C ARG A 164 14.67 8.04 -10.29
N ASP A 165 14.43 7.47 -11.46
CA ASP A 165 13.67 8.16 -12.49
C ASP A 165 12.23 8.33 -11.98
N GLU A 166 11.66 9.52 -12.17
CA GLU A 166 10.28 9.80 -11.79
C GLU A 166 9.25 9.29 -12.79
N ALA A 167 9.67 8.95 -14.01
CA ALA A 167 8.79 8.47 -15.07
C ALA A 167 8.16 7.08 -14.78
N PRO A 168 8.91 6.07 -14.27
CA PRO A 168 8.32 4.79 -13.91
C PRO A 168 7.33 4.89 -12.74
N TYR A 169 6.26 4.11 -12.82
CA TYR A 169 5.25 4.00 -11.78
C TYR A 169 5.82 3.41 -10.48
N GLU A 170 5.63 4.13 -9.37
CA GLU A 170 5.90 3.65 -8.01
C GLU A 170 4.63 3.86 -7.15
N PRO A 171 4.06 2.80 -6.53
CA PRO A 171 2.74 2.85 -5.93
C PRO A 171 2.53 3.93 -4.88
N VAL A 172 3.53 4.22 -4.04
CA VAL A 172 3.42 5.23 -2.97
C VAL A 172 3.69 6.67 -3.43
N PHE A 173 4.29 6.84 -4.60
CA PHE A 173 4.53 8.16 -5.18
C PHE A 173 3.48 8.54 -6.23
N SER A 174 2.62 7.60 -6.61
CA SER A 174 1.54 7.86 -7.55
C SER A 174 0.61 8.96 -7.06
N SER A 175 0.10 9.76 -7.99
CA SER A 175 -0.87 10.81 -7.68
C SER A 175 -2.15 10.26 -7.05
N THR A 176 -2.56 9.05 -7.47
CA THR A 176 -3.68 8.31 -6.91
C THR A 176 -3.47 8.06 -5.43
N HIS A 177 -2.29 7.54 -5.06
CA HIS A 177 -1.96 7.24 -3.68
C HIS A 177 -1.95 8.49 -2.80
N ARG A 178 -1.19 9.52 -3.21
CA ARG A 178 -1.03 10.77 -2.43
C ARG A 178 -2.37 11.44 -2.14
N GLN A 179 -3.28 11.47 -3.12
CA GLN A 179 -4.62 12.03 -2.91
C GLN A 179 -5.52 11.10 -2.11
N PHE A 180 -5.47 9.79 -2.34
CA PHE A 180 -6.26 8.81 -1.60
C PHE A 180 -5.95 8.83 -0.09
N LEU A 181 -4.69 9.07 0.32
CA LEU A 181 -4.37 9.28 1.73
C LEU A 181 -5.13 10.46 2.35
N GLY A 182 -5.37 11.53 1.59
CA GLY A 182 -6.22 12.63 2.04
C GLY A 182 -7.69 12.23 2.24
N ALA A 183 -8.18 11.17 1.57
CA ALA A 183 -9.50 10.58 1.83
C ALA A 183 -9.46 9.68 3.07
N VAL A 184 -8.40 8.90 3.24
CA VAL A 184 -8.14 8.05 4.43
C VAL A 184 -8.15 8.89 5.72
N ASP A 185 -7.63 10.11 5.69
CA ASP A 185 -7.62 11.01 6.85
C ASP A 185 -9.01 11.57 7.20
N LYS A 186 -9.91 11.66 6.22
CA LYS A 186 -11.25 12.27 6.36
C LYS A 186 -12.37 11.27 6.59
N THR A 187 -12.14 10.00 6.26
CA THR A 187 -13.18 8.96 6.39
C THR A 187 -13.48 8.63 7.85
N GLN A 188 -14.72 8.23 8.10
CA GLN A 188 -15.19 7.80 9.42
C GLN A 188 -14.98 6.29 9.65
N CYS A 189 -14.31 5.60 8.72
CA CYS A 189 -13.96 4.21 8.88
C CYS A 189 -12.83 4.04 9.92
N ILE A 190 -13.12 3.33 11.01
CA ILE A 190 -12.18 3.09 12.11
C ILE A 190 -10.93 2.26 11.71
N PHE A 191 -10.96 1.61 10.54
CA PHE A 191 -9.85 0.81 10.02
C PHE A 191 -8.97 1.58 9.03
N ALA A 192 -9.41 2.75 8.56
CA ALA A 192 -8.73 3.44 7.47
C ALA A 192 -7.35 3.96 7.89
N GLN A 193 -7.24 4.63 9.04
CA GLN A 193 -6.04 5.34 9.47
C GLN A 193 -4.82 4.45 9.75
N THR A 194 -5.02 3.16 9.98
CA THR A 194 -3.94 2.20 10.30
C THR A 194 -3.58 1.30 9.13
N GLY A 195 -4.25 1.45 7.99
CA GLY A 195 -4.01 0.61 6.82
C GLY A 195 -2.82 1.05 6.00
N LYS A 196 -2.24 0.08 5.28
CA LYS A 196 -1.22 0.30 4.26
C LYS A 196 -1.89 0.22 2.90
N TYR A 197 -1.72 1.24 2.07
CA TYR A 197 -2.43 1.36 0.80
C TYR A 197 -1.46 1.61 -0.33
N TRP A 198 -1.79 1.11 -1.51
CA TRP A 198 -1.13 1.46 -2.76
C TRP A 198 -2.11 2.20 -3.66
N GLY A 199 -1.62 3.12 -4.47
CA GLY A 199 -2.42 3.77 -5.50
C GLY A 199 -1.93 3.37 -6.88
N ALA A 200 -2.87 3.10 -7.79
CA ALA A 200 -2.61 2.80 -9.18
C ALA A 200 -1.88 3.94 -9.90
N ASP A 201 -1.28 3.59 -11.04
CA ASP A 201 -0.70 4.57 -11.93
C ASP A 201 -1.77 5.59 -12.39
N LYS A 202 -1.32 6.73 -12.90
CA LYS A 202 -2.23 7.77 -13.38
C LYS A 202 -3.11 7.21 -14.50
N TRP A 203 -4.36 7.67 -14.56
CA TRP A 203 -5.21 7.50 -15.73
C TRP A 203 -4.69 8.35 -16.90
N HIS A 204 -4.74 7.82 -18.12
CA HIS A 204 -4.28 8.51 -19.32
C HIS A 204 -5.43 8.72 -20.29
N ASP A 205 -5.79 9.98 -20.53
CA ASP A 205 -6.88 10.34 -21.44
C ASP A 205 -6.57 10.07 -22.92
N ASN A 206 -5.29 9.86 -23.26
CA ASN A 206 -4.88 9.47 -24.62
C ASN A 206 -4.93 7.95 -24.87
N LEU A 207 -5.29 7.16 -23.86
CA LEU A 207 -5.53 5.72 -23.98
C LEU A 207 -7.03 5.43 -23.97
N THR A 208 -7.41 4.30 -24.55
CA THR A 208 -8.77 3.77 -24.37
C THR A 208 -9.02 3.39 -22.91
N PHE A 209 -10.29 3.23 -22.54
CA PHE A 209 -10.67 2.79 -21.21
C PHE A 209 -10.04 1.43 -20.88
N GLU A 210 -10.15 0.47 -21.80
CA GLU A 210 -9.65 -0.90 -21.65
C GLU A 210 -8.12 -0.93 -21.54
N GLN A 211 -7.40 -0.08 -22.28
CA GLN A 211 -5.95 0.07 -22.12
C GLN A 211 -5.55 0.63 -20.76
N ASN A 212 -6.35 1.55 -20.18
CA ASN A 212 -6.11 1.99 -18.80
C ASN A 212 -6.39 0.87 -17.80
N VAL A 213 -7.44 0.07 -18.01
CA VAL A 213 -7.74 -1.11 -17.17
C VAL A 213 -6.61 -2.14 -17.22
N GLN A 214 -6.04 -2.42 -18.40
CA GLN A 214 -4.88 -3.30 -18.55
C GLN A 214 -3.68 -2.82 -17.71
N ARG A 215 -3.36 -1.52 -17.78
CA ARG A 215 -2.27 -0.93 -16.97
C ARG A 215 -2.56 -0.97 -15.47
N PHE A 216 -3.81 -0.74 -15.09
CA PHE A 216 -4.25 -0.94 -13.71
C PHE A 216 -4.04 -2.39 -13.27
N ALA A 217 -4.39 -3.37 -14.12
CA ALA A 217 -4.29 -4.78 -13.81
C ALA A 217 -2.85 -5.24 -13.54
N GLU A 218 -1.85 -4.68 -14.21
CA GLU A 218 -0.43 -4.97 -13.94
C GLU A 218 -0.03 -4.57 -12.51
N GLY A 219 -0.36 -3.33 -12.12
CA GLY A 219 -0.11 -2.83 -10.77
C GLY A 219 -0.95 -3.55 -9.71
N PHE A 220 -2.19 -3.89 -10.02
CA PHE A 220 -3.08 -4.63 -9.12
C PHE A 220 -2.61 -6.08 -8.93
N PHE A 221 -2.14 -6.76 -9.97
CA PHE A 221 -1.57 -8.10 -9.86
C PHE A 221 -0.30 -8.11 -8.98
N ARG A 222 0.58 -7.13 -9.17
CA ARG A 222 1.75 -6.92 -8.28
C ARG A 222 1.31 -6.70 -6.84
N PHE A 223 0.29 -5.87 -6.62
CA PHE A 223 -0.31 -5.67 -5.29
C PHE A 223 -0.78 -6.99 -4.69
N MET A 224 -1.61 -7.77 -5.39
CA MET A 224 -2.16 -9.04 -4.91
C MET A 224 -1.07 -10.06 -4.54
N THR A 225 0.03 -10.07 -5.28
CA THR A 225 1.17 -10.97 -5.04
C THR A 225 1.88 -10.66 -3.72
N VAL A 226 2.05 -9.39 -3.36
CA VAL A 226 2.85 -8.99 -2.18
C VAL A 226 2.00 -8.64 -0.97
N SER A 227 0.73 -8.29 -1.17
CA SER A 227 -0.14 -7.67 -0.16
C SER A 227 -0.34 -8.52 1.08
N LYS A 228 -0.48 -9.84 0.94
CA LYS A 228 -0.68 -10.74 2.09
C LYS A 228 0.57 -10.75 2.98
N LYS A 229 1.75 -10.81 2.39
CA LYS A 229 3.04 -10.86 3.08
C LYS A 229 3.40 -9.52 3.72
N GLU A 230 3.18 -8.42 3.00
CA GLU A 230 3.47 -7.05 3.47
C GLU A 230 2.34 -6.42 4.30
N LYS A 231 1.23 -7.16 4.47
CA LYS A 231 0.02 -6.75 5.20
C LYS A 231 -0.64 -5.49 4.62
N LEU A 232 -0.60 -5.33 3.29
CA LEU A 232 -1.32 -4.28 2.58
C LEU A 232 -2.83 -4.48 2.69
N LYS A 233 -3.58 -3.38 2.75
CA LYS A 233 -5.01 -3.34 3.08
C LYS A 233 -5.92 -2.96 1.92
N GLY A 234 -5.37 -2.34 0.88
CA GLY A 234 -6.12 -2.10 -0.35
C GLY A 234 -5.32 -1.34 -1.41
N TYR A 235 -5.91 -1.32 -2.60
CA TYR A 235 -5.39 -0.68 -3.80
C TYR A 235 -6.41 0.34 -4.30
N ALA A 236 -5.98 1.57 -4.57
CA ALA A 236 -6.86 2.63 -5.03
C ALA A 236 -6.61 2.93 -6.52
N LEU A 237 -7.67 3.13 -7.29
CA LEU A 237 -7.64 3.68 -8.65
C LEU A 237 -8.31 5.05 -8.65
N ARG A 238 -7.74 5.99 -9.41
CA ARG A 238 -8.30 7.31 -9.65
C ARG A 238 -8.54 7.50 -11.13
N MET A 239 -9.77 7.87 -11.49
CA MET A 239 -10.20 8.19 -12.84
C MET A 239 -10.75 9.63 -12.87
N PRO A 240 -10.84 10.27 -14.05
CA PRO A 240 -11.51 11.57 -14.20
C PRO A 240 -12.90 11.63 -13.55
N ALA A 241 -13.30 12.83 -13.10
CA ALA A 241 -14.59 13.08 -12.46
C ALA A 241 -15.78 12.64 -13.31
N TYR A 242 -15.70 12.88 -14.62
CA TYR A 242 -16.77 12.58 -15.58
C TYR A 242 -17.14 11.09 -15.68
N TYR A 243 -16.43 10.18 -15.00
CA TYR A 243 -16.86 8.78 -14.85
C TYR A 243 -17.90 8.58 -13.73
N SER A 244 -18.26 9.64 -13.01
CA SER A 244 -19.17 9.56 -11.86
C SER A 244 -19.99 10.83 -11.62
N ASP A 245 -20.31 11.61 -12.66
CA ASP A 245 -21.11 12.84 -12.51
C ASP A 245 -22.54 12.53 -12.04
N THR A 246 -23.03 11.32 -12.33
CA THR A 246 -24.29 10.78 -11.79
C THR A 246 -24.10 9.38 -11.22
N VAL A 247 -25.01 8.95 -10.35
CA VAL A 247 -25.02 7.57 -9.81
C VAL A 247 -25.15 6.54 -10.93
N ASP A 248 -25.92 6.86 -11.97
CA ASP A 248 -26.10 6.00 -13.14
C ASP A 248 -24.81 5.84 -13.95
N GLN A 249 -24.11 6.94 -14.20
CA GLN A 249 -22.82 6.92 -14.89
C GLN A 249 -21.75 6.19 -14.07
N LEU A 250 -21.76 6.33 -12.74
CA LEU A 250 -20.90 5.55 -11.87
C LEU A 250 -21.22 4.04 -11.97
N ALA A 251 -22.50 3.67 -12.09
CA ALA A 251 -22.93 2.29 -12.28
C ALA A 251 -22.44 1.70 -13.61
N GLN A 252 -22.61 2.43 -14.71
CA GLN A 252 -22.07 2.05 -16.02
C GLN A 252 -20.54 1.92 -15.99
N THR A 253 -19.86 2.85 -15.32
CA THR A 253 -18.39 2.82 -15.18
C THR A 253 -17.94 1.60 -14.39
N VAL A 254 -18.59 1.28 -13.26
CA VAL A 254 -18.27 0.07 -12.48
C VAL A 254 -18.48 -1.18 -13.31
N ALA A 255 -19.60 -1.31 -14.02
CA ALA A 255 -19.87 -2.45 -14.89
C ALA A 255 -18.79 -2.61 -15.96
N ARG A 256 -18.53 -1.56 -16.76
CA ARG A 256 -17.50 -1.58 -17.80
C ARG A 256 -16.11 -1.90 -17.26
N PHE A 257 -15.75 -1.33 -16.11
CA PHE A 257 -14.47 -1.59 -15.45
C PHE A 257 -14.33 -3.06 -15.03
N LEU A 258 -15.36 -3.61 -14.38
CA LEU A 258 -15.33 -4.99 -13.91
C LEU A 258 -15.38 -5.98 -15.06
N THR A 259 -16.11 -5.69 -16.15
CA THR A 259 -16.08 -6.50 -17.38
C THR A 259 -14.68 -6.50 -17.99
N ALA A 260 -14.12 -5.31 -18.25
CA ALA A 260 -12.79 -5.18 -18.82
C ALA A 260 -11.71 -5.83 -17.94
N LEU A 261 -11.86 -5.79 -16.61
CA LEU A 261 -10.99 -6.51 -15.69
C LEU A 261 -11.23 -8.02 -15.79
N ASN A 262 -12.46 -8.53 -15.65
CA ASN A 262 -12.76 -9.97 -15.75
C ASN A 262 -12.23 -10.60 -17.05
N ASP A 263 -12.31 -9.88 -18.17
CA ASP A 263 -11.85 -10.35 -19.50
C ASP A 263 -10.34 -10.64 -19.55
N ILE A 264 -9.55 -9.98 -18.69
CA ILE A 264 -8.09 -10.13 -18.61
C ILE A 264 -7.66 -10.90 -17.35
N ASP A 265 -8.60 -11.54 -16.63
CA ASP A 265 -8.30 -12.28 -15.39
C ASP A 265 -7.36 -13.45 -15.67
N PRO A 266 -6.15 -13.48 -15.08
CA PRO A 266 -5.17 -14.53 -15.37
C PRO A 266 -5.66 -15.94 -14.99
N VAL A 267 -6.62 -16.07 -14.08
CA VAL A 267 -7.21 -17.37 -13.72
C VAL A 267 -8.49 -17.69 -14.50
N HIS A 268 -8.98 -16.77 -15.34
CA HIS A 268 -10.24 -16.90 -16.07
C HIS A 268 -11.41 -17.35 -15.17
N SER A 269 -11.63 -16.63 -14.07
CA SER A 269 -12.66 -17.02 -13.09
C SER A 269 -14.10 -16.93 -13.60
N ASP A 270 -14.31 -16.22 -14.72
CA ASP A 270 -15.62 -15.95 -15.33
C ASP A 270 -16.67 -15.51 -14.30
N CYS A 271 -16.26 -14.77 -13.28
CA CYS A 271 -17.09 -14.47 -12.11
C CYS A 271 -18.32 -13.63 -12.46
N LEU A 272 -18.28 -12.87 -13.55
CA LEU A 272 -19.41 -12.11 -14.09
C LEU A 272 -20.38 -12.95 -14.94
N GLN A 273 -20.02 -14.16 -15.35
CA GLN A 273 -20.91 -15.08 -16.08
C GLN A 273 -21.75 -15.98 -15.14
N GLN A 274 -21.48 -15.90 -13.84
CA GLN A 274 -22.20 -16.62 -12.80
C GLN A 274 -23.46 -15.86 -12.37
N ASP A 275 -24.27 -16.46 -11.49
CA ASP A 275 -25.37 -15.74 -10.85
C ASP A 275 -24.80 -14.70 -9.86
N ILE A 276 -24.64 -13.46 -10.33
CA ILE A 276 -24.11 -12.34 -9.56
C ILE A 276 -25.00 -11.99 -8.35
N GLU A 277 -26.29 -12.33 -8.42
CA GLU A 277 -27.24 -12.11 -7.34
C GLU A 277 -27.28 -13.30 -6.37
N ALA A 278 -26.50 -14.35 -6.57
CA ALA A 278 -26.46 -15.48 -5.64
C ALA A 278 -25.86 -15.08 -4.28
N ASP A 279 -26.38 -15.69 -3.22
CA ASP A 279 -25.81 -15.53 -1.88
C ASP A 279 -24.36 -16.02 -1.85
N GLY A 280 -23.45 -15.16 -1.40
CA GLY A 280 -22.02 -15.45 -1.34
C GLY A 280 -21.25 -15.14 -2.63
N TRP A 281 -21.89 -14.66 -3.69
CA TRP A 281 -21.17 -14.17 -4.88
C TRP A 281 -20.20 -13.04 -4.51
N LYS A 282 -19.00 -13.09 -5.10
CA LYS A 282 -17.97 -12.06 -4.97
C LYS A 282 -17.19 -11.93 -6.28
N MET A 283 -16.80 -10.70 -6.59
CA MET A 283 -15.82 -10.44 -7.63
C MET A 283 -14.46 -11.05 -7.24
N SER A 284 -13.81 -11.71 -8.19
CA SER A 284 -12.48 -12.32 -8.01
C SER A 284 -11.51 -11.82 -9.07
N TRP A 285 -10.24 -11.74 -8.70
CA TRP A 285 -9.16 -11.44 -9.63
C TRP A 285 -7.91 -12.21 -9.22
N ALA A 286 -7.27 -12.87 -10.17
CA ALA A 286 -6.10 -13.72 -9.93
C ALA A 286 -6.33 -14.77 -8.81
N GLY A 287 -7.55 -15.29 -8.73
CA GLY A 287 -7.95 -16.33 -7.77
C GLY A 287 -8.25 -15.84 -6.35
N GLU A 288 -8.21 -14.53 -6.08
CA GLU A 288 -8.56 -13.98 -4.77
C GLU A 288 -9.79 -13.07 -4.88
N PRO A 289 -10.86 -13.35 -4.10
CA PRO A 289 -12.01 -12.47 -4.00
C PRO A 289 -11.63 -11.12 -3.41
N PHE A 290 -12.34 -10.06 -3.81
CA PHE A 290 -12.14 -8.73 -3.25
C PHE A 290 -13.45 -7.95 -3.13
N PHE A 291 -13.45 -7.00 -2.21
CA PHE A 291 -14.47 -5.99 -2.08
C PHE A 291 -14.11 -4.73 -2.86
N LEU A 292 -15.06 -4.19 -3.62
CA LEU A 292 -14.95 -2.90 -4.29
C LEU A 292 -15.77 -1.85 -3.53
N THR A 293 -15.17 -0.69 -3.31
CA THR A 293 -15.88 0.53 -2.96
C THR A 293 -15.69 1.57 -4.06
N ALA A 294 -16.79 2.03 -4.64
CA ALA A 294 -16.81 3.13 -5.60
C ALA A 294 -17.17 4.46 -4.92
N PHE A 295 -16.33 5.47 -5.11
CA PHE A 295 -16.58 6.86 -4.73
C PHE A 295 -16.77 7.70 -5.99
N GLY A 296 -17.73 8.63 -5.95
CA GLY A 296 -18.10 9.43 -7.11
C GLY A 296 -18.42 10.89 -6.78
N THR A 297 -18.19 11.77 -7.75
CA THR A 297 -18.46 13.22 -7.64
C THR A 297 -19.97 13.51 -7.60
N CYS A 298 -20.80 12.58 -8.08
CA CYS A 298 -22.26 12.64 -7.96
C CYS A 298 -22.78 12.74 -6.51
N TYR A 299 -22.01 12.27 -5.53
CA TYR A 299 -22.46 12.25 -4.14
C TYR A 299 -22.19 13.57 -3.42
N PRO A 300 -23.10 14.06 -2.57
CA PRO A 300 -22.87 15.26 -1.78
C PRO A 300 -21.77 15.05 -0.73
N LEU A 301 -21.14 16.13 -0.24
CA LEU A 301 -20.00 16.07 0.67
C LEU A 301 -20.24 15.21 1.93
N LYS A 302 -21.47 15.18 2.45
CA LYS A 302 -21.88 14.39 3.62
C LYS A 302 -22.33 12.97 3.27
N HIS A 303 -21.97 12.44 2.11
CA HIS A 303 -22.27 11.07 1.72
C HIS A 303 -21.05 10.16 1.91
N PRO A 304 -21.20 8.91 2.41
CA PRO A 304 -20.08 7.99 2.64
C PRO A 304 -19.31 7.57 1.39
N ARG A 305 -19.89 7.80 0.20
CA ARG A 305 -19.24 7.55 -1.10
C ARG A 305 -18.76 8.84 -1.81
N ASN A 306 -18.82 10.00 -1.15
CA ASN A 306 -18.17 11.19 -1.70
C ASN A 306 -16.64 11.04 -1.63
N PRO A 307 -15.88 11.46 -2.66
CA PRO A 307 -14.42 11.43 -2.67
C PRO A 307 -13.79 12.55 -1.81
N TYR A 308 -14.45 12.97 -0.73
CA TYR A 308 -14.00 13.98 0.24
C TYR A 308 -13.51 15.31 -0.36
N GLY A 309 -14.20 15.78 -1.40
CA GLY A 309 -13.91 17.03 -2.10
C GLY A 309 -12.86 16.94 -3.21
N PHE A 310 -12.41 15.73 -3.58
CA PHE A 310 -11.57 15.54 -4.77
C PHE A 310 -12.44 15.47 -6.03
N ASP A 311 -11.97 16.10 -7.11
CA ASP A 311 -12.66 16.12 -8.41
C ASP A 311 -12.26 14.90 -9.28
N TYR A 312 -12.51 13.70 -8.73
CA TYR A 312 -12.16 12.43 -9.37
C TYR A 312 -13.11 11.31 -8.96
N THR A 313 -13.24 10.33 -9.84
CA THR A 313 -13.87 9.03 -9.52
C THR A 313 -12.82 8.12 -8.89
N TYR A 314 -13.13 7.48 -7.76
CA TYR A 314 -12.19 6.57 -7.09
C TYR A 314 -12.79 5.18 -6.91
N PHE A 315 -12.01 4.16 -7.25
CA PHE A 315 -12.30 2.78 -6.89
C PHE A 315 -11.28 2.31 -5.86
N PHE A 316 -11.76 1.72 -4.77
CA PHE A 316 -10.92 1.12 -3.74
C PHE A 316 -11.17 -0.37 -3.67
N PHE A 317 -10.12 -1.14 -3.90
CA PHE A 317 -10.12 -2.60 -3.94
C PHE A 317 -9.51 -3.14 -2.64
N GLN A 318 -10.25 -3.97 -1.93
CA GLN A 318 -9.80 -4.60 -0.70
C GLN A 318 -9.93 -6.12 -0.82
N PRO A 319 -8.81 -6.87 -0.92
CA PRO A 319 -8.86 -8.32 -1.00
C PRO A 319 -9.48 -8.95 0.26
N ASP A 320 -10.18 -10.07 0.09
CA ASP A 320 -10.87 -10.77 1.17
C ASP A 320 -9.91 -11.26 2.26
N PHE A 321 -8.68 -11.67 1.91
CA PHE A 321 -7.69 -12.04 2.92
C PHE A 321 -7.43 -10.91 3.93
N VAL A 322 -7.61 -9.65 3.56
CA VAL A 322 -7.45 -8.51 4.47
C VAL A 322 -8.48 -8.57 5.59
N LEU A 323 -9.73 -8.88 5.25
CA LEU A 323 -10.86 -8.99 6.17
C LEU A 323 -10.72 -10.23 7.05
N ARG A 324 -10.40 -11.39 6.44
CA ARG A 324 -10.22 -12.68 7.13
C ARG A 324 -9.16 -12.63 8.23
N HIS A 325 -8.09 -11.85 8.03
CA HIS A 325 -7.00 -11.71 9.00
C HIS A 325 -7.13 -10.48 9.91
N HIS A 326 -8.24 -9.73 9.84
CA HIS A 326 -8.40 -8.54 10.67
C HIS A 326 -8.85 -8.91 12.10
N PRO A 327 -8.08 -8.60 13.16
CA PRO A 327 -8.41 -9.02 14.53
C PRO A 327 -9.75 -8.50 15.08
N GLY A 328 -10.26 -7.41 14.50
CA GLY A 328 -11.57 -6.83 14.82
C GLY A 328 -12.74 -7.40 14.02
N LEU A 329 -12.49 -8.29 13.05
CA LEU A 329 -13.51 -8.92 12.20
C LEU A 329 -13.52 -10.46 12.33
N THR A 330 -12.75 -11.02 13.27
CA THR A 330 -12.82 -12.44 13.62
C THR A 330 -14.06 -12.76 14.46
N ASP A 331 -14.41 -14.04 14.55
CA ASP A 331 -15.62 -14.58 15.18
C ASP A 331 -16.09 -13.82 16.43
N GLY A 332 -17.33 -13.32 16.37
CA GLY A 332 -18.02 -12.60 17.45
C GLY A 332 -17.75 -11.09 17.53
N LYS A 333 -16.76 -10.54 16.81
CA LYS A 333 -16.45 -9.09 16.83
C LYS A 333 -16.93 -8.34 15.58
N GLU A 334 -17.19 -9.05 14.49
CA GLU A 334 -17.55 -8.42 13.21
C GLU A 334 -18.80 -7.55 13.33
N GLN A 335 -19.88 -8.08 13.92
CA GLN A 335 -21.12 -7.32 14.10
C GLN A 335 -20.89 -6.04 14.90
N GLN A 336 -20.15 -6.12 16.02
CA GLN A 336 -19.82 -4.97 16.84
C GLN A 336 -18.99 -3.93 16.07
N SER A 337 -18.03 -4.38 15.25
CA SER A 337 -17.22 -3.51 14.40
C SER A 337 -18.08 -2.81 13.33
N ARG A 338 -18.99 -3.55 12.67
CA ARG A 338 -19.94 -2.99 11.69
C ARG A 338 -20.86 -1.96 12.33
N GLU A 339 -21.43 -2.25 13.49
CA GLU A 339 -22.27 -1.33 14.26
C GLU A 339 -21.51 -0.06 14.66
N ARG A 340 -20.26 -0.18 15.12
CA ARG A 340 -19.41 0.97 15.45
C ARG A 340 -19.13 1.85 14.23
N ILE A 341 -18.87 1.24 13.07
CA ILE A 341 -18.68 1.99 11.82
C ILE A 341 -19.97 2.74 11.49
N LEU A 342 -21.12 2.06 11.45
CA LEU A 342 -22.41 2.68 11.16
C LEU A 342 -22.70 3.85 12.11
N GLN A 343 -22.52 3.66 13.42
CA GLN A 343 -22.69 4.71 14.41
C GLN A 343 -21.74 5.90 14.17
N ASN A 344 -20.48 5.65 13.81
CA ASN A 344 -19.52 6.73 13.55
C ASN A 344 -19.92 7.55 12.31
N PHE A 345 -20.32 6.88 11.24
CA PHE A 345 -20.84 7.55 10.04
C PHE A 345 -22.11 8.35 10.34
N THR A 346 -23.07 7.78 11.08
CA THR A 346 -24.29 8.49 11.48
C THR A 346 -24.02 9.73 12.34
N ARG A 347 -23.09 9.63 13.32
CA ARG A 347 -22.70 10.76 14.18
C ARG A 347 -22.07 11.92 13.41
N ASN A 348 -21.50 11.64 12.25
CA ASN A 348 -20.89 12.64 11.36
C ASN A 348 -21.80 13.00 10.18
N GLU A 349 -23.10 12.70 10.27
CA GLU A 349 -24.10 13.01 9.25
C GLU A 349 -23.84 12.35 7.89
N MET A 350 -23.15 11.20 7.89
CA MET A 350 -22.82 10.39 6.71
C MET A 350 -23.50 9.01 6.77
N ALA A 351 -24.71 8.95 7.33
CA ALA A 351 -25.42 7.70 7.56
C ALA A 351 -25.64 6.89 6.26
N TYR A 352 -25.58 5.57 6.38
CA TYR A 352 -25.97 4.64 5.32
C TYR A 352 -26.64 3.40 5.93
N SER A 353 -27.44 2.71 5.11
CA SER A 353 -28.13 1.47 5.52
C SER A 353 -27.63 0.28 4.71
N ASN A 354 -27.53 -0.87 5.37
CA ASN A 354 -27.30 -2.17 4.74
C ASN A 354 -28.58 -3.01 4.66
N GLN A 355 -29.71 -2.50 5.16
CA GLN A 355 -30.99 -3.20 5.10
C GLN A 355 -31.45 -3.31 3.63
N GLY A 356 -31.79 -4.53 3.22
CA GLY A 356 -32.13 -4.84 1.82
C GLY A 356 -30.94 -4.72 0.86
N LYS A 357 -29.72 -4.79 1.39
CA LYS A 357 -28.43 -4.68 0.68
C LYS A 357 -27.43 -5.69 1.25
N GLU A 358 -27.91 -6.90 1.53
CA GLU A 358 -27.19 -7.97 2.20
C GLU A 358 -26.12 -8.61 1.30
N LYS A 359 -26.33 -8.60 -0.02
CA LYS A 359 -25.43 -9.22 -1.00
C LYS A 359 -24.25 -8.30 -1.29
N GLU A 360 -23.12 -8.89 -1.69
CA GLU A 360 -21.90 -8.13 -1.91
C GLU A 360 -22.01 -7.21 -3.15
N VAL A 361 -22.64 -7.72 -4.21
CA VAL A 361 -22.91 -6.96 -5.44
C VAL A 361 -23.65 -5.65 -5.18
N GLU A 362 -24.54 -5.62 -4.18
CA GLU A 362 -25.38 -4.47 -3.82
C GLU A 362 -24.61 -3.34 -3.11
N ARG A 363 -23.34 -3.58 -2.74
CA ARG A 363 -22.56 -2.68 -1.86
C ARG A 363 -21.49 -1.88 -2.59
N PHE A 364 -21.17 -2.21 -3.84
CA PHE A 364 -20.10 -1.52 -4.59
C PHE A 364 -20.40 -0.03 -4.75
N ILE A 365 -21.67 0.27 -5.04
CA ILE A 365 -22.23 1.61 -5.19
C ILE A 365 -23.33 1.78 -4.15
N ARG A 366 -23.47 2.98 -3.58
CA ARG A 366 -24.57 3.28 -2.64
C ARG A 366 -25.63 4.12 -3.35
N PRO A 367 -26.91 3.95 -3.03
CA PRO A 367 -27.91 4.90 -3.50
C PRO A 367 -27.68 6.29 -2.90
N MET A 368 -28.37 7.31 -3.44
CA MET A 368 -28.22 8.69 -2.98
C MET A 368 -28.75 8.86 -1.55
N LEU A 369 -29.84 8.17 -1.23
CA LEU A 369 -30.44 8.12 0.11
C LEU A 369 -30.26 6.73 0.71
N ALA A 370 -29.96 6.66 2.02
CA ALA A 370 -29.62 5.40 2.70
C ALA A 370 -30.68 4.28 2.53
N GLU A 371 -31.95 4.65 2.54
CA GLU A 371 -33.11 3.74 2.51
C GLU A 371 -33.56 3.36 1.09
N GLU A 372 -33.01 3.98 0.05
CA GLU A 372 -33.31 3.61 -1.33
C GLU A 372 -32.81 2.18 -1.65
N PRO A 373 -33.38 1.52 -2.68
CA PRO A 373 -32.89 0.22 -3.13
C PRO A 373 -31.40 0.22 -3.53
N ALA A 374 -30.80 -0.96 -3.62
CA ALA A 374 -29.44 -1.10 -4.15
C ALA A 374 -29.33 -0.55 -5.58
N VAL A 375 -28.20 0.09 -5.90
CA VAL A 375 -27.90 0.52 -7.27
C VAL A 375 -27.46 -0.71 -8.07
N ARG A 376 -28.32 -1.16 -9.00
CA ARG A 376 -28.15 -2.40 -9.76
C ARG A 376 -27.19 -2.23 -10.93
N TRP A 377 -25.93 -1.96 -10.65
CA TRP A 377 -24.89 -1.76 -11.68
C TRP A 377 -24.73 -2.96 -12.62
N TRP A 378 -25.05 -4.17 -12.16
CA TRP A 378 -25.00 -5.40 -12.95
C TRP A 378 -26.03 -5.45 -14.09
N GLN A 379 -26.99 -4.52 -14.14
CA GLN A 379 -27.91 -4.37 -15.29
C GLN A 379 -27.21 -3.83 -16.54
N TYR A 380 -25.97 -3.33 -16.40
CA TYR A 380 -25.13 -2.81 -17.48
C TYR A 380 -24.11 -3.83 -18.02
N LEU A 381 -24.15 -5.09 -17.55
CA LEU A 381 -23.25 -6.16 -17.98
C LEU A 381 -23.62 -6.76 -19.34
#